data_AF-A0AB33JZB1-F1
#
_entry.id   AF-A0AB33JZB1-F1
#
_cell.length_a   1.000
_cell.length_b   1.000
_cell.length_c   1.000
_cell.angle_alpha   90.00
_cell.angle_beta   90.00
_cell.angle_gamma   90.00
#
_symmetry.space_group_name_H-M   'P 1'
#
loop_
_entity.id
_entity.type
_entity.pdbx_description
1 polymer ?
#
loop_
_entity_poly.entity_id
_entity_poly.type
_entity_poly.pdbx_seq_one_letter_code
_entity_poly.pdbx_strand_id
1 'polypeptide(L)'
;MAATSRKHASAGSGARGAESVDPAELPVRPGEDAWTTAEVAELHQELNDDADRLRSEIAAAELALNGLMRDSNDGAGDDQVDAGTKNINRESELSLANNARDSLAQTERALARLEGVGFGVCESCGQAVGKARLQAFPRATLCVTCKAKQERR
;
A
#
# COMPACT_ATOMS: atom_id res chain seq x y z
N MET A 1 -22.86 23.09 -27.13
CA MET A 1 -22.99 21.91 -26.25
C MET A 1 -22.76 20.67 -27.11
N ALA A 2 -21.59 20.05 -27.02
CA ALA A 2 -21.32 18.76 -27.65
C ALA A 2 -20.34 18.01 -26.75
N ALA A 3 -20.86 17.05 -25.98
CA ALA A 3 -20.08 16.20 -25.09
C ALA A 3 -19.67 14.95 -25.87
N THR A 4 -18.41 14.85 -26.27
CA THR A 4 -17.83 13.63 -26.82
C THR A 4 -17.50 12.67 -25.69
N SER A 5 -18.37 11.67 -25.50
CA SER A 5 -18.19 10.57 -24.57
C SER A 5 -17.06 9.66 -25.04
N ARG A 6 -15.95 9.60 -24.30
CA ARG A 6 -14.90 8.60 -24.51
C ARG A 6 -15.33 7.29 -23.84
N LYS A 7 -15.58 6.27 -24.67
CA LYS A 7 -15.82 4.89 -24.25
C LYS A 7 -14.52 4.32 -23.66
N HIS A 8 -14.51 3.99 -22.37
CA HIS A 8 -13.47 3.15 -21.81
C HIS A 8 -13.78 1.68 -22.14
N ALA A 9 -12.95 1.10 -23.01
CA ALA A 9 -12.90 -0.34 -23.22
C ALA A 9 -12.16 -0.99 -22.05
N SER A 10 -12.81 -1.96 -21.41
CA SER A 10 -12.19 -2.88 -20.45
C SER A 10 -11.36 -3.90 -21.23
N ALA A 11 -10.07 -4.03 -20.90
CA ALA A 11 -9.21 -5.07 -21.47
C ALA A 11 -8.14 -5.55 -20.47
N GLY A 12 -8.26 -6.83 -20.09
CA GLY A 12 -7.12 -7.73 -19.89
C GLY A 12 -6.49 -7.77 -18.51
N SER A 13 -6.89 -8.78 -17.72
CA SER A 13 -6.19 -9.29 -16.54
C SER A 13 -4.92 -10.03 -16.99
N GLY A 14 -3.77 -9.48 -16.61
CA GLY A 14 -2.45 -10.07 -16.72
C GLY A 14 -1.50 -9.11 -16.01
N ALA A 15 -0.76 -9.59 -15.02
CA ALA A 15 0.22 -8.78 -14.29
C ALA A 15 1.22 -8.22 -15.30
N ARG A 16 1.14 -6.91 -15.58
CA ARG A 16 2.04 -6.25 -16.51
C ARG A 16 3.10 -5.56 -15.67
N GLY A 17 4.37 -5.92 -15.83
CA GLY A 17 5.45 -5.25 -15.07
C GLY A 17 5.59 -3.76 -15.40
N ALA A 18 6.53 -3.08 -14.73
CA ALA A 18 6.89 -1.66 -14.93
C ALA A 18 6.98 -1.24 -16.41
N GLU A 19 7.49 -2.14 -17.27
CA GLU A 19 7.66 -1.93 -18.71
C GLU A 19 6.37 -1.61 -19.48
N SER A 20 5.21 -1.91 -18.90
CA SER A 20 3.92 -1.63 -19.53
C SER A 20 3.34 -0.25 -19.22
N VAL A 21 3.94 0.47 -18.27
CA VAL A 21 3.41 1.76 -17.81
C VAL A 21 4.00 2.86 -18.67
N ASP A 22 3.18 3.48 -19.52
CA ASP A 22 3.57 4.66 -20.28
C ASP A 22 3.54 5.90 -19.34
N PRO A 23 4.69 6.54 -19.06
CA PRO A 23 4.74 7.71 -18.18
C PRO A 23 3.87 8.88 -18.67
N ALA A 24 3.59 8.97 -19.98
CA ALA A 24 2.76 10.01 -20.55
C ALA A 24 1.28 9.91 -20.17
N GLU A 25 0.82 8.73 -19.72
CA GLU A 25 -0.56 8.52 -19.26
C GLU A 25 -0.78 8.94 -17.81
N LEU A 26 0.30 9.14 -17.04
CA LEU A 26 0.21 9.52 -15.64
C LEU A 26 -0.17 11.00 -15.48
N PRO A 27 -1.09 11.31 -14.56
CA PRO A 27 -1.51 12.69 -14.33
C PRO A 27 -0.37 13.52 -13.75
N VAL A 28 -0.27 14.76 -14.22
CA VAL A 28 0.71 15.76 -13.78
C VAL A 28 -0.06 16.97 -13.27
N ARG A 29 0.31 17.48 -12.08
CA ARG A 29 -0.32 18.67 -11.53
C ARG A 29 0.15 19.92 -12.29
N PRO A 30 -0.69 20.96 -12.46
CA PRO A 30 -0.23 22.20 -13.09
C PRO A 30 1.03 22.76 -12.41
N GLY A 31 2.05 23.04 -13.23
CA GLY A 31 3.35 23.55 -12.76
C GLY A 31 4.37 22.48 -12.37
N GLU A 32 4.08 21.19 -12.54
CA GLU A 32 5.03 20.09 -12.36
C GLU A 32 5.49 19.54 -13.72
N ASP A 33 6.69 18.97 -13.75
CA ASP A 33 7.23 18.28 -14.92
C ASP A 33 6.57 16.90 -15.11
N ALA A 34 6.54 16.44 -16.37
CA ALA A 34 6.01 15.14 -16.71
C ALA A 34 6.79 13.99 -16.03
N TRP A 35 6.14 12.83 -15.93
CA TRP A 35 6.79 11.62 -15.46
C TRP A 35 7.79 11.11 -16.50
N THR A 36 8.97 10.70 -16.04
CA THR A 36 9.94 9.99 -16.87
C THR A 36 9.80 8.49 -16.68
N THR A 37 10.25 7.70 -17.67
CA THR A 37 10.27 6.24 -17.59
C THR A 37 11.11 5.75 -16.41
N ALA A 38 12.23 6.43 -16.12
CA ALA A 38 13.10 6.10 -15.00
C ALA A 38 12.37 6.28 -13.66
N GLU A 39 11.67 7.40 -13.44
CA GLU A 39 10.95 7.65 -12.20
C GLU A 39 9.79 6.67 -11.98
N VAL A 40 9.09 6.28 -13.05
CA VAL A 40 8.02 5.28 -12.96
C VAL A 40 8.59 3.90 -12.63
N ALA A 41 9.72 3.54 -13.24
CA ALA A 41 10.42 2.29 -12.94
C ALA A 41 10.93 2.25 -11.49
N GLU A 42 11.52 3.34 -11.00
CA GLU A 42 11.97 3.48 -9.61
C GLU A 42 10.81 3.30 -8.63
N LEU A 43 9.67 3.97 -8.86
CA LEU A 43 8.45 3.81 -8.05
C LEU A 43 7.93 2.38 -8.05
N HIS A 44 7.93 1.71 -9.21
CA HIS A 44 7.47 0.33 -9.31
C HIS A 44 8.40 -0.62 -8.55
N GLN A 45 9.72 -0.42 -8.64
CA GLN A 45 10.68 -1.20 -7.87
C GLN A 45 10.52 -0.96 -6.36
N GLU A 46 10.42 0.29 -5.92
CA GLU A 46 10.19 0.62 -4.50
C GLU A 46 8.95 -0.07 -3.95
N LEU A 47 7.83 -0.04 -4.69
CA LEU A 47 6.60 -0.70 -4.28
C LEU A 47 6.72 -2.24 -4.22
N ASN A 48 7.50 -2.86 -5.13
CA ASN A 48 7.73 -4.31 -5.08
C ASN A 48 8.61 -4.70 -3.90
N ASP A 49 9.70 -3.96 -3.67
CA ASP A 49 10.59 -4.17 -2.52
C ASP A 49 9.81 -4.02 -1.20
N ASP A 50 8.93 -3.01 -1.11
CA ASP A 50 8.03 -2.83 0.02
C ASP A 50 7.06 -4.01 0.19
N ALA A 51 6.48 -4.53 -0.90
CA ALA A 51 5.57 -5.67 -0.85
C ALA A 51 6.28 -6.93 -0.33
N ASP A 52 7.49 -7.20 -0.81
CA ASP A 52 8.27 -8.38 -0.39
C ASP A 52 8.76 -8.27 1.05
N ARG A 53 9.17 -7.07 1.47
CA ARG A 53 9.48 -6.78 2.88
C ARG A 53 8.25 -7.01 3.77
N LEU A 54 7.09 -6.46 3.41
CA LEU A 54 5.86 -6.61 4.18
C LEU A 54 5.38 -8.07 4.25
N ARG A 55 5.51 -8.84 3.16
CA ARG A 55 5.22 -10.28 3.16
C ARG A 55 6.13 -11.03 4.14
N SER A 56 7.41 -10.68 4.18
CA SER A 56 8.38 -11.26 5.11
C SER A 56 8.06 -10.90 6.57
N GLU A 57 7.66 -9.65 6.85
CA GLU A 57 7.22 -9.20 8.17
C GLU A 57 5.97 -9.96 8.64
N ILE A 58 4.97 -10.14 7.76
CA ILE A 58 3.76 -10.93 8.06
C ILE A 58 4.13 -12.37 8.40
N ALA A 59 4.97 -13.01 7.58
CA ALA A 59 5.39 -14.39 7.81
C ALA A 59 6.14 -14.56 9.15
N ALA A 60 7.00 -13.60 9.50
CA ALA A 60 7.71 -13.59 10.78
C ALA A 60 6.76 -13.44 11.97
N ALA A 61 5.82 -12.50 11.91
CA ALA A 61 4.83 -12.28 12.97
C ALA A 61 3.90 -13.48 13.14
N GLU A 62 3.50 -14.14 12.04
CA GLU A 62 2.70 -15.38 12.09
C GLU A 62 3.48 -16.54 12.72
N LEU A 63 4.77 -16.68 12.42
CA LEU A 63 5.63 -17.68 13.05
C LEU A 63 5.76 -17.41 14.57
N ALA A 64 5.96 -16.15 14.97
CA ALA A 64 6.03 -15.76 16.37
C ALA A 64 4.72 -16.04 17.13
N LEU A 65 3.58 -15.70 16.54
CA LEU A 65 2.25 -16.02 17.08
C LEU A 65 2.05 -17.53 17.29
N ASN A 66 2.45 -18.34 16.30
CA ASN A 66 2.34 -19.79 16.40
C ASN A 66 3.26 -20.35 17.50
N GLY A 67 4.45 -19.78 17.70
CA GLY A 67 5.34 -20.10 18.81
C GLY A 67 4.67 -19.80 20.16
N LEU A 68 4.17 -18.58 20.33
CA LEU A 68 3.48 -18.15 21.55
C LEU A 68 2.27 -19.04 21.89
N MET A 69 1.50 -19.50 20.88
CA MET A 69 0.38 -20.40 21.10
C MET A 69 0.81 -21.79 21.59
N ARG A 70 1.97 -22.30 21.15
CA ARG A 70 2.53 -23.57 21.65
C ARG A 70 3.01 -23.43 23.09
N ASP A 71 3.76 -22.37 23.39
CA ASP A 71 4.28 -22.08 24.74
C ASP A 71 3.17 -21.83 25.77
N SER A 72 1.98 -21.46 25.31
CA SER A 72 0.78 -21.30 26.14
C SER A 72 0.12 -22.64 26.48
N ASN A 73 0.29 -23.67 25.63
CA ASN A 73 -0.33 -24.98 25.83
C ASN A 73 0.46 -25.86 26.82
N ASP A 74 1.76 -25.59 26.98
CA ASP A 74 2.66 -26.32 27.89
C ASP A 74 2.71 -25.70 29.31
N GLY A 75 1.88 -24.69 29.59
CA GLY A 75 1.86 -23.82 30.78
C GLY A 75 1.45 -24.45 32.11
N ALA A 76 1.91 -25.67 32.41
CA ALA A 76 1.79 -26.24 33.75
C ALA A 76 2.68 -25.45 34.73
N GLY A 77 2.11 -24.45 35.40
CA GLY A 77 2.79 -23.68 36.45
C GLY A 77 2.93 -22.17 36.20
N ASP A 78 2.34 -21.63 35.12
CA ASP A 78 2.28 -20.17 34.93
C ASP A 78 1.51 -19.51 36.07
N ASP A 79 2.10 -18.47 36.66
CA ASP A 79 1.35 -17.60 37.56
C ASP A 79 0.56 -16.53 36.77
N GLN A 80 -0.17 -15.68 37.49
CA GLN A 80 -0.99 -14.63 36.86
C GLN A 80 -0.14 -13.60 36.08
N VAL A 81 1.12 -13.42 36.47
CA VAL A 81 2.04 -12.50 35.80
C VAL A 81 2.50 -13.11 34.48
N ASP A 82 2.89 -14.38 34.48
CA ASP A 82 3.31 -15.11 33.28
C ASP A 82 2.21 -15.14 32.21
N ALA A 83 0.98 -15.47 32.63
CA ALA A 83 -0.18 -15.47 31.75
C ALA A 83 -0.47 -14.07 31.17
N GLY A 84 -0.31 -13.02 31.99
CA GLY A 84 -0.45 -11.64 31.55
C GLY A 84 0.57 -11.24 30.49
N THR A 85 1.85 -11.59 30.70
CA THR A 85 2.93 -11.31 29.74
C THR A 85 2.72 -12.04 28.42
N LYS A 86 2.34 -13.33 28.45
CA LYS A 86 2.05 -14.10 27.22
C LYS A 86 0.91 -13.49 26.41
N ASN A 87 -0.14 -13.01 27.07
CA ASN A 87 -1.27 -12.34 26.40
C ASN A 87 -0.85 -11.02 25.75
N ILE A 88 -0.10 -10.17 26.46
CA ILE A 88 0.39 -8.90 25.90
C ILE A 88 1.28 -9.14 24.68
N ASN A 89 2.19 -10.12 24.76
CA ASN A 89 3.06 -10.47 23.63
C ASN A 89 2.23 -10.93 22.43
N ARG A 90 1.21 -11.77 22.64
CA ARG A 90 0.31 -12.22 21.57
C ARG A 90 -0.46 -11.06 20.94
N GLU A 91 -1.01 -10.15 21.74
CA GLU A 91 -1.72 -8.97 21.23
C GLU A 91 -0.81 -8.04 20.43
N SER A 92 0.44 -7.87 20.88
CA SER A 92 1.47 -7.12 20.16
C SER A 92 1.77 -7.73 18.80
N GLU A 93 2.08 -9.04 18.74
CA GLU A 93 2.36 -9.73 17.48
C GLU A 93 1.16 -9.72 16.51
N LEU A 94 -0.06 -9.86 17.04
CA LEU A 94 -1.27 -9.75 16.23
C LEU A 94 -1.42 -8.34 15.63
N SER A 95 -1.14 -7.31 16.42
CA SER A 95 -1.18 -5.92 15.96
C SER A 95 -0.14 -5.65 14.87
N LEU A 96 1.08 -6.16 15.03
CA LEU A 96 2.14 -6.08 14.01
C LEU A 96 1.71 -6.76 12.71
N ALA A 97 1.20 -7.99 12.78
CA ALA A 97 0.73 -8.73 11.61
C ALA A 97 -0.40 -8.00 10.88
N ASN A 98 -1.36 -7.44 11.61
CA ASN A 98 -2.47 -6.70 11.00
C ASN A 98 -2.02 -5.39 10.32
N ASN A 99 -1.15 -4.61 10.98
CA ASN A 99 -0.59 -3.39 10.40
C ASN A 99 0.22 -3.66 9.12
N ALA A 100 0.98 -4.77 9.11
CA ALA A 100 1.75 -5.19 7.94
C ALA A 100 0.82 -5.64 6.79
N ARG A 101 -0.26 -6.39 7.09
CA ARG A 101 -1.29 -6.77 6.10
C ARG A 101 -1.98 -5.55 5.49
N ASP A 102 -2.38 -4.58 6.31
CA ASP A 102 -3.01 -3.35 5.83
C ASP A 102 -2.05 -2.54 4.95
N SER A 103 -0.77 -2.50 5.33
CA SER A 103 0.27 -1.85 4.53
C SER A 103 0.48 -2.57 3.20
N LEU A 104 0.53 -3.91 3.21
CA LEU A 104 0.69 -4.72 2.01
C LEU A 104 -0.47 -4.53 1.05
N ALA A 105 -1.71 -4.55 1.56
CA ALA A 105 -2.90 -4.30 0.75
C ALA A 105 -2.88 -2.90 0.09
N GLN A 106 -2.33 -1.89 0.76
CA GLN A 106 -2.13 -0.56 0.19
C GLN A 106 -1.04 -0.56 -0.89
N THR A 107 0.06 -1.28 -0.67
CA THR A 107 1.15 -1.45 -1.64
C THR A 107 0.68 -2.15 -2.91
N GLU A 108 0.00 -3.30 -2.77
CA GLU A 108 -0.53 -4.06 -3.89
C GLU A 108 -1.59 -3.28 -4.67
N ARG A 109 -2.41 -2.48 -3.98
CA ARG A 109 -3.33 -1.55 -4.64
C ARG A 109 -2.59 -0.47 -5.43
N ALA A 110 -1.50 0.07 -4.90
CA ALA A 110 -0.69 1.07 -5.59
C ALA A 110 -0.04 0.48 -6.85
N LEU A 111 0.53 -0.72 -6.76
CA LEU A 111 1.05 -1.49 -7.90
C LEU A 111 -0.02 -1.71 -8.96
N ALA A 112 -1.19 -2.24 -8.58
CA ALA A 112 -2.28 -2.50 -9.51
C ALA A 112 -2.78 -1.23 -10.23
N ARG A 113 -2.74 -0.07 -9.56
CA ARG A 113 -3.09 1.22 -10.18
C ARG A 113 -1.98 1.72 -11.11
N LEU A 114 -0.73 1.49 -10.75
CA LEU A 114 0.44 1.90 -11.54
C LEU A 114 0.49 1.11 -12.85
N GLU A 115 0.25 -0.20 -12.80
CA GLU A 115 0.21 -1.11 -13.97
C GLU A 115 -1.09 -1.00 -14.78
N GLY A 116 -2.14 -0.46 -14.16
CA GLY A 116 -3.46 -0.30 -14.73
C GLY A 116 -3.78 1.16 -15.03
N VAL A 117 -4.93 1.61 -14.51
CA VAL A 117 -5.38 2.99 -14.67
C VAL A 117 -5.60 3.65 -13.32
N GLY A 118 -5.36 4.96 -13.27
CA GLY A 118 -5.72 5.80 -12.15
C GLY A 118 -4.63 5.94 -11.07
N PHE A 119 -3.40 5.47 -11.29
CA PHE A 119 -2.28 5.91 -10.44
C PHE A 119 -2.13 7.44 -10.50
N GLY A 120 -1.77 8.05 -9.37
CA GLY A 120 -1.62 9.49 -9.24
C GLY A 120 -2.90 10.32 -9.36
N VAL A 121 -4.09 9.72 -9.40
CA VAL A 121 -5.38 10.43 -9.33
C VAL A 121 -5.94 10.37 -7.91
N CYS A 122 -6.35 11.53 -7.37
CA CYS A 122 -6.96 11.62 -6.06
C CYS A 122 -8.35 10.96 -6.05
N GLU A 123 -8.55 9.97 -5.17
CA GLU A 123 -9.83 9.24 -5.06
C GLU A 123 -11.00 10.11 -4.57
N SER A 124 -10.72 11.23 -3.90
CA SER A 124 -11.75 12.11 -3.36
C SER A 124 -12.20 13.21 -4.33
N CYS A 125 -11.31 13.77 -5.14
CA CYS A 125 -11.62 14.92 -6.00
C CYS A 125 -11.27 14.73 -7.49
N GLY A 126 -10.67 13.60 -7.85
CA GLY A 126 -10.28 13.27 -9.22
C GLY A 126 -9.11 14.09 -9.78
N GLN A 127 -8.51 14.99 -8.99
CA GLN A 127 -7.37 15.80 -9.42
C GLN A 127 -6.05 15.03 -9.28
N ALA A 128 -5.02 15.46 -10.02
CA ALA A 128 -3.68 14.91 -9.90
C ALA A 128 -3.14 15.04 -8.46
N VAL A 129 -2.63 13.93 -7.93
CA VAL A 129 -1.78 13.92 -6.73
C VAL A 129 -0.39 14.38 -7.17
N GLY A 130 0.22 15.30 -6.43
CA GLY A 130 1.49 15.89 -6.84
C GLY A 130 2.60 14.84 -6.97
N LYS A 131 3.42 14.96 -8.00
CA LYS A 131 4.50 14.01 -8.35
C LYS A 131 5.44 13.77 -7.17
N ALA A 132 5.95 14.84 -6.56
CA ALA A 132 6.84 14.77 -5.39
C ALA A 132 6.19 14.04 -4.19
N ARG A 133 4.87 14.12 -4.04
CA ARG A 133 4.16 13.38 -2.99
C ARG A 133 4.13 11.89 -3.29
N LEU A 134 3.93 11.49 -4.54
CA LEU A 134 3.92 10.09 -4.93
C LEU A 134 5.32 9.50 -4.89
N GLN A 135 6.36 10.27 -5.24
CA GLN A 135 7.75 9.89 -5.05
C GLN A 135 8.12 9.67 -3.57
N ALA A 136 7.56 10.47 -2.65
CA ALA A 136 7.80 10.30 -1.22
C ALA A 136 6.86 9.27 -0.55
N PHE A 137 5.65 9.11 -1.09
CA PHE A 137 4.60 8.25 -0.54
C PHE A 137 3.86 7.54 -1.69
N PRO A 138 4.44 6.48 -2.28
CA PRO A 138 3.89 5.81 -3.48
C PRO A 138 2.49 5.22 -3.27
N ARG A 139 2.14 4.91 -2.03
CA ARG A 139 0.83 4.35 -1.63
C ARG A 139 -0.27 5.42 -1.45
N ALA A 140 0.05 6.70 -1.60
CA ALA A 140 -0.90 7.77 -1.33
C ALA A 140 -2.03 7.83 -2.38
N THR A 141 -3.28 7.74 -1.93
CA THR A 141 -4.46 7.79 -2.83
C THR A 141 -5.18 9.15 -2.86
N LEU A 142 -4.76 10.09 -2.01
CA LEU A 142 -5.38 11.41 -1.86
C LEU A 142 -4.37 12.54 -2.10
N CYS A 143 -4.84 13.65 -2.67
CA CYS A 143 -4.05 14.87 -2.74
C CYS A 143 -3.93 15.55 -1.37
N VAL A 144 -2.99 16.49 -1.22
CA VAL A 144 -2.70 17.18 0.05
C VAL A 144 -3.93 17.87 0.63
N THR A 145 -4.73 18.53 -0.20
CA THR A 145 -5.94 19.23 0.25
C THR A 145 -7.02 18.28 0.77
N CYS A 146 -7.28 17.18 0.06
CA CYS A 146 -8.23 16.15 0.50
C CYS A 146 -7.75 15.42 1.76
N LYS A 147 -6.45 15.08 1.84
CA LYS A 147 -5.87 14.45 3.03
C LYS A 147 -5.99 15.34 4.27
N ALA A 148 -5.63 16.63 4.15
CA ALA A 148 -5.76 17.58 5.25
C ALA A 148 -7.23 17.79 5.68
N LYS A 149 -8.20 17.67 4.75
CA LYS A 149 -9.63 17.73 5.08
C LYS A 149 -10.10 16.48 5.83
N GLN A 150 -9.54 15.31 5.51
CA GLN A 150 -9.84 14.06 6.20
C GLN A 150 -9.31 14.07 7.64
N GLU A 151 -8.12 14.60 7.88
CA GLU A 151 -7.49 14.65 9.21
C GLU A 151 -8.15 15.65 10.17
N ARG A 152 -8.88 16.64 9.65
CA ARG A 152 -9.65 17.60 10.47
C ARG A 152 -11.04 17.10 10.87
N ARG A 153 -11.41 15.88 10.49
CA ARG A 153 -12.70 15.25 10.82
C ARG A 153 -12.48 14.24 11.94
#